data_AF-A0A7S1SB60-F1
#
_entry.id   AF-A0A7S1SB60-F1
#
_cell.length_a   1.000
_cell.length_b   1.000
_cell.length_c   1.000
_cell.angle_alpha   90.00
_cell.angle_beta   90.00
_cell.angle_gamma   90.00
#
_symmetry.space_group_name_H-M   'P 1'
#
loop_
_entity.id
_entity.type
_entity.pdbx_description
1 polymer ?
#
loop_
_entity_poly.entity_id
_entity_poly.type
_entity_poly.pdbx_seq_one_letter_code
_entity_poly.pdbx_strand_id
1 'polypeptide(L)'
;NTWNHEHIATLGRTLTSPEKKAHNAIRHIADYLLVWAGGGGDDLGKSPHLARIGNSVYPDHCGDDDPRCNKFGFYSAGRPTPMMEKSLLYKAVMHNLADGVKLSPKFFKEVHTTRNGKMRVFKVMNVSEESKAWIADPKNRICDAPGSWYCVGQYPPALQKLIAKRRNFAQVEDFNKVGQKSAYTKMVEKERGGEL
;
A
#
# COMPACT_ATOMS: atom_id res chain seq x y z
N ASN A 1 -11.47 6.38 -9.59
CA ASN A 1 -10.99 7.76 -9.33
C ASN A 1 -9.80 7.68 -8.36
N THR A 2 -8.93 8.69 -8.30
CA THR A 2 -7.71 8.69 -7.46
C THR A 2 -7.72 9.86 -6.47
N TRP A 3 -8.89 10.18 -5.93
CA TRP A 3 -9.15 11.43 -5.18
C TRP A 3 -8.47 11.48 -3.80
N ASN A 4 -8.17 10.33 -3.18
CA ASN A 4 -7.49 10.25 -1.88
C ASN A 4 -6.12 9.57 -2.01
N HIS A 5 -5.08 10.36 -2.29
CA HIS A 5 -3.73 9.86 -2.43
C HIS A 5 -3.20 9.18 -1.15
N GLU A 6 -3.55 9.69 0.03
CA GLU A 6 -3.10 9.11 1.29
C GLU A 6 -3.68 7.71 1.53
N HIS A 7 -4.93 7.48 1.13
CA HIS A 7 -5.53 6.16 1.18
C HIS A 7 -4.80 5.18 0.23
N ILE A 8 -4.55 5.62 -1.01
CA ILE A 8 -3.80 4.85 -2.02
C ILE A 8 -2.38 4.53 -1.51
N ALA A 9 -1.70 5.50 -0.92
CA ALA A 9 -0.37 5.32 -0.32
C ALA A 9 -0.39 4.35 0.87
N THR A 10 -1.46 4.38 1.67
CA THR A 10 -1.65 3.43 2.79
C THR A 10 -1.79 2.01 2.29
N LEU A 11 -2.55 1.79 1.23
CA LEU A 11 -2.67 0.48 0.57
C LEU A 11 -1.34 0.06 -0.07
N GLY A 12 -0.69 0.96 -0.83
CA GLY A 12 0.61 0.72 -1.45
C GLY A 12 1.64 0.27 -0.44
N ARG A 13 1.84 1.06 0.64
CA ARG A 13 2.74 0.71 1.75
C ARG A 13 2.38 -0.61 2.40
N THR A 14 1.10 -0.91 2.57
CA THR A 14 0.66 -2.17 3.19
C THR A 14 1.06 -3.36 2.33
N LEU A 15 0.81 -3.31 1.02
CA LEU A 15 1.16 -4.37 0.08
C LEU A 15 2.68 -4.57 -0.06
N THR A 16 3.45 -3.48 0.00
CA THR A 16 4.92 -3.51 -0.14
C THR A 16 5.65 -3.66 1.20
N SER A 17 4.93 -3.78 2.32
CA SER A 17 5.51 -4.04 3.64
C SER A 17 5.71 -5.53 3.92
N PRO A 18 6.61 -5.90 4.84
CA PRO A 18 6.76 -7.29 5.28
C PRO A 18 5.43 -7.88 5.76
N GLU A 19 5.18 -9.14 5.41
CA GLU A 19 3.92 -9.86 5.65
C GLU A 19 3.24 -9.57 7.01
N LYS A 20 3.97 -9.70 8.12
CA LYS A 20 3.42 -9.44 9.47
C LYS A 20 3.01 -7.97 9.66
N LYS A 21 3.81 -7.03 9.17
CA LYS A 21 3.52 -5.58 9.23
C LYS A 21 2.32 -5.24 8.35
N ALA A 22 2.20 -5.90 7.19
CA ALA A 22 1.07 -5.76 6.30
C ALA A 22 -0.22 -6.32 6.91
N HIS A 23 -0.16 -7.52 7.51
CA HIS A 23 -1.29 -8.15 8.20
C HIS A 23 -1.85 -7.28 9.32
N ASN A 24 -0.97 -6.71 10.15
CA ASN A 24 -1.34 -5.79 11.23
C ASN A 24 -2.15 -4.57 10.74
N ALA A 25 -2.01 -4.16 9.48
CA ALA A 25 -2.79 -3.07 8.90
C ALA A 25 -4.03 -3.59 8.17
N ILE A 26 -3.87 -4.55 7.27
CA ILE A 26 -4.92 -5.00 6.34
C ILE A 26 -6.12 -5.63 7.07
N ARG A 27 -5.89 -6.28 8.21
CA ARG A 27 -6.96 -6.90 9.03
C ARG A 27 -8.00 -5.92 9.57
N HIS A 28 -7.72 -4.62 9.49
CA HIS A 28 -8.62 -3.56 9.91
C HIS A 28 -9.39 -2.91 8.76
N ILE A 29 -9.07 -3.25 7.50
CA ILE A 29 -9.60 -2.55 6.31
C ILE A 29 -10.07 -3.49 5.19
N ALA A 30 -9.75 -4.78 5.22
CA ALA A 30 -10.17 -5.73 4.19
C ALA A 30 -10.33 -7.17 4.70
N ASP A 31 -11.31 -7.87 4.13
CA ASP A 31 -11.55 -9.31 4.35
C ASP A 31 -10.77 -10.21 3.39
N TYR A 32 -10.48 -9.69 2.20
CA TYR A 32 -9.82 -10.43 1.13
C TYR A 32 -8.73 -9.57 0.48
N LEU A 33 -7.69 -10.25 0.02
CA LEU A 33 -6.63 -9.72 -0.83
C LEU A 33 -6.73 -10.40 -2.19
N LEU A 34 -6.82 -9.62 -3.26
CA LEU A 34 -6.74 -10.09 -4.63
C LEU A 34 -5.41 -9.63 -5.23
N VAL A 35 -4.73 -10.54 -5.93
CA VAL A 35 -3.51 -10.21 -6.69
C VAL A 35 -3.60 -10.76 -8.11
N TRP A 36 -3.08 -9.99 -9.06
CA TRP A 36 -2.79 -10.44 -10.41
C TRP A 36 -1.41 -11.12 -10.41
N ALA A 37 -1.34 -12.35 -10.92
CA ALA A 37 -0.14 -13.16 -11.06
C ALA A 37 0.09 -13.70 -12.49
N GLY A 38 1.17 -14.46 -12.67
CA GLY A 38 1.44 -15.23 -13.87
C GLY A 38 2.32 -14.56 -14.91
N GLY A 39 3.10 -13.53 -14.55
CA GLY A 39 4.12 -12.93 -15.39
C GLY A 39 3.59 -12.01 -16.50
N GLY A 40 4.48 -11.16 -17.01
CA GLY A 40 4.19 -10.25 -18.13
C GLY A 40 3.23 -9.11 -17.79
N GLY A 41 3.53 -8.32 -16.75
CA GLY A 41 2.70 -7.16 -16.35
C GLY A 41 1.74 -7.41 -15.19
N ASP A 42 1.98 -8.47 -14.42
CA ASP A 42 1.31 -8.76 -13.16
C ASP A 42 1.61 -7.69 -12.09
N ASP A 43 1.05 -7.86 -10.89
CA ASP A 43 1.18 -6.85 -9.85
C ASP A 43 2.63 -6.68 -9.37
N LEU A 44 3.50 -7.69 -9.56
CA LEU A 44 4.93 -7.55 -9.26
C LEU A 44 5.62 -6.58 -10.21
N GLY A 45 5.28 -6.58 -11.50
CA GLY A 45 5.82 -5.62 -12.47
C GLY A 45 5.46 -4.16 -12.14
N LYS A 46 4.29 -3.93 -11.53
CA LYS A 46 3.79 -2.60 -11.15
C LYS A 46 4.18 -2.19 -9.73
N SER A 47 4.57 -3.16 -8.90
CA SER A 47 4.80 -2.97 -7.47
C SER A 47 5.87 -1.94 -7.08
N PRO A 48 6.94 -1.66 -7.86
CA PRO A 48 7.85 -0.55 -7.53
C PRO A 48 7.15 0.81 -7.56
N HIS A 49 6.08 0.98 -8.34
CA HIS A 49 5.27 2.19 -8.30
C HIS A 49 4.42 2.27 -7.02
N LEU A 50 3.87 1.15 -6.56
CA LEU A 50 3.14 1.09 -5.28
C LEU A 50 4.04 1.47 -4.09
N ALA A 51 5.29 0.99 -4.09
CA ALA A 51 6.26 1.32 -3.06
C ALA A 51 6.62 2.81 -3.05
N ARG A 52 6.77 3.42 -4.25
CA ARG A 52 6.97 4.87 -4.42
C ARG A 52 5.82 5.69 -3.86
N ILE A 53 4.57 5.34 -4.21
CA ILE A 53 3.38 6.01 -3.67
C ILE A 53 3.35 5.86 -2.14
N GLY A 54 3.58 4.65 -1.61
CA GLY A 54 3.67 4.42 -0.18
C GLY A 54 4.72 5.30 0.50
N ASN A 55 5.94 5.37 -0.05
CA ASN A 55 7.03 6.16 0.51
C ASN A 55 6.77 7.68 0.47
N SER A 56 6.00 8.16 -0.52
CA SER A 56 5.67 9.59 -0.64
C SER A 56 4.88 10.14 0.56
N VAL A 57 4.10 9.28 1.23
CA VAL A 57 3.31 9.63 2.42
C VAL A 57 3.95 9.09 3.70
N TYR A 58 4.65 7.95 3.62
CA TYR A 58 5.24 7.26 4.76
C TYR A 58 6.77 7.15 4.60
N PRO A 59 7.54 8.13 5.10
CA PRO A 59 9.01 8.13 4.96
C PRO A 59 9.66 6.95 5.68
N ASP A 60 8.98 6.32 6.65
CA ASP A 60 9.43 5.12 7.35
C ASP A 60 9.37 3.84 6.50
N HIS A 61 8.99 3.95 5.23
CA HIS A 61 8.91 2.81 4.32
C HIS A 61 10.26 2.49 3.67
N CYS A 62 10.83 3.43 2.90
CA CYS A 62 12.13 3.27 2.22
C CYS A 62 13.15 4.31 2.67
N GLY A 63 12.68 5.37 3.34
CA GLY A 63 13.47 6.49 3.82
C GLY A 63 13.37 7.71 2.91
N ASP A 64 13.70 8.88 3.46
CA ASP A 64 13.88 10.11 2.69
C ASP A 64 15.21 10.12 1.91
N ASP A 65 16.15 9.24 2.26
CA ASP A 65 17.39 8.95 1.52
C ASP A 65 17.13 8.16 0.23
N ASP A 66 15.98 7.49 0.12
CA ASP A 66 15.55 6.73 -1.06
C ASP A 66 14.12 7.14 -1.48
N PRO A 67 13.91 8.37 -1.98
CA PRO A 67 12.58 8.89 -2.31
C PRO A 67 11.89 8.10 -3.43
N ARG A 68 12.66 7.47 -4.34
CA ARG A 68 12.15 6.58 -5.41
C ARG A 68 11.92 5.15 -4.93
N CYS A 69 12.20 4.84 -3.67
CA CYS A 69 12.13 3.50 -3.10
C CYS A 69 12.81 2.43 -3.98
N ASN A 70 14.02 2.72 -4.48
CA ASN A 70 14.80 1.80 -5.30
C ASN A 70 15.16 0.51 -4.56
N LYS A 71 15.14 0.53 -3.21
CA LYS A 71 15.27 -0.67 -2.37
C LYS A 71 14.17 -1.72 -2.63
N PHE A 72 13.03 -1.33 -3.20
CA PHE A 72 11.91 -2.22 -3.53
C PHE A 72 11.83 -2.51 -5.04
N GLY A 73 12.21 -3.72 -5.45
CA GLY A 73 12.16 -4.11 -6.86
C GLY A 73 12.82 -5.45 -7.15
N PHE A 74 13.34 -5.58 -8.37
CA PHE A 74 14.10 -6.73 -8.83
C PHE A 74 15.48 -6.27 -9.31
N TYR A 75 16.51 -7.07 -9.06
CA TYR A 75 17.81 -6.93 -9.68
C TYR A 75 17.78 -7.37 -11.15
N SER A 76 18.89 -7.14 -11.86
CA SER A 76 19.13 -7.80 -13.15
C SER A 76 18.97 -9.32 -13.00
N ALA A 77 18.41 -9.96 -14.05
CA ALA A 77 17.99 -11.36 -14.05
C ALA A 77 16.75 -11.73 -13.19
N GLY A 78 15.98 -10.75 -12.69
CA GLY A 78 14.66 -11.00 -12.09
C GLY A 78 14.69 -11.50 -10.64
N ARG A 79 15.84 -11.43 -9.97
CA ARG A 79 15.95 -11.74 -8.54
C ARG A 79 15.32 -10.62 -7.70
N PRO A 80 14.39 -10.88 -6.76
CA PRO A 80 13.81 -9.84 -5.93
C PRO A 80 14.86 -9.20 -5.00
N THR A 81 14.69 -7.92 -4.68
CA THR A 81 15.45 -7.30 -3.57
C THR A 81 15.01 -7.87 -2.21
N PRO A 82 15.82 -7.75 -1.15
CA PRO A 82 15.43 -8.21 0.19
C PRO A 82 14.13 -7.57 0.71
N MET A 83 13.83 -6.34 0.26
CA MET A 83 12.59 -5.66 0.62
C MET A 83 11.40 -6.22 -0.15
N MET A 84 11.56 -6.47 -1.47
CA MET A 84 10.55 -7.11 -2.31
C MET A 84 10.22 -8.51 -1.79
N GLU A 85 11.23 -9.35 -1.56
CA GLU A 85 11.07 -10.75 -1.14
C GLU A 85 10.27 -10.89 0.17
N LYS A 86 10.47 -9.96 1.10
CA LYS A 86 9.75 -9.94 2.39
C LYS A 86 8.30 -9.47 2.27
N SER A 87 7.96 -8.76 1.19
CA SER A 87 6.69 -8.06 1.04
C SER A 87 5.49 -8.99 0.97
N LEU A 88 4.34 -8.51 1.46
CA LEU A 88 3.07 -9.22 1.32
C LEU A 88 2.76 -9.52 -0.15
N LEU A 89 2.94 -8.53 -1.04
CA LEU A 89 2.63 -8.67 -2.46
C LEU A 89 3.47 -9.76 -3.13
N TYR A 90 4.78 -9.78 -2.90
CA TYR A 90 5.64 -10.84 -3.44
C TYR A 90 5.25 -12.21 -2.93
N LYS A 91 5.05 -12.35 -1.61
CA LYS A 91 4.64 -13.62 -1.04
C LYS A 91 3.26 -14.09 -1.52
N ALA A 92 2.32 -13.17 -1.76
CA ALA A 92 1.00 -13.50 -2.28
C ALA A 92 1.06 -13.94 -3.75
N VAL A 93 1.76 -13.19 -4.61
CA VAL A 93 1.91 -13.53 -6.03
C VAL A 93 2.66 -14.85 -6.19
N MET A 94 3.76 -15.04 -5.45
CA MET A 94 4.63 -16.22 -5.56
C MET A 94 4.23 -17.38 -4.63
N HIS A 95 3.11 -17.27 -3.91
CA HIS A 95 2.67 -18.29 -2.95
C HIS A 95 2.57 -19.66 -3.63
N ASN A 96 3.34 -20.66 -3.17
CA ASN A 96 3.40 -22.00 -3.79
C ASN A 96 3.82 -22.03 -5.28
N LEU A 97 4.39 -20.94 -5.81
CA LEU A 97 4.94 -20.88 -7.16
C LEU A 97 6.47 -20.80 -7.17
N ALA A 98 7.06 -20.16 -6.16
CA ALA A 98 8.51 -20.16 -5.94
C ALA A 98 8.88 -21.03 -4.74
N ASP A 99 10.03 -21.69 -4.85
CA ASP A 99 10.56 -22.55 -3.78
C ASP A 99 10.72 -21.79 -2.48
N GLY A 100 10.15 -22.33 -1.40
CA GLY A 100 10.19 -21.73 -0.07
C GLY A 100 9.28 -20.51 0.12
N VAL A 101 8.63 -19.98 -0.92
CA VAL A 101 7.79 -18.78 -0.79
C VAL A 101 6.36 -19.16 -0.43
N LYS A 102 6.02 -18.98 0.85
CA LYS A 102 4.67 -19.21 1.38
C LYS A 102 4.19 -18.06 2.26
N LEU A 103 2.92 -17.68 2.08
CA LEU A 103 2.19 -16.89 3.06
C LEU A 103 1.92 -17.76 4.30
N SER A 104 1.99 -17.12 5.47
CA SER A 104 1.65 -17.77 6.72
C SER A 104 0.14 -18.02 6.79
N PRO A 105 -0.29 -19.27 7.05
CA PRO A 105 -1.71 -19.59 7.23
C PRO A 105 -2.33 -18.88 8.43
N LYS A 106 -1.51 -18.33 9.35
CA LYS A 106 -1.96 -17.51 10.47
C LYS A 106 -2.50 -16.15 10.04
N PHE A 107 -2.06 -15.66 8.87
CA PHE A 107 -2.37 -14.31 8.38
C PHE A 107 -3.23 -14.34 7.14
N PHE A 108 -3.00 -15.30 6.23
CA PHE A 108 -3.70 -15.36 4.95
C PHE A 108 -3.99 -16.82 4.55
N LYS A 109 -5.13 -17.04 3.92
CA LYS A 109 -5.53 -18.33 3.35
C LYS A 109 -5.92 -18.15 1.88
N GLU A 110 -5.25 -18.83 0.96
CA GLU A 110 -5.68 -18.88 -0.44
C GLU A 110 -7.07 -19.54 -0.53
N VAL A 111 -8.02 -18.87 -1.17
CA VAL A 111 -9.42 -19.33 -1.28
C VAL A 111 -9.87 -19.52 -2.72
N HIS A 112 -9.23 -18.84 -3.67
CA HIS A 112 -9.54 -18.98 -5.08
C HIS A 112 -8.33 -18.65 -5.93
N THR A 113 -8.12 -19.45 -6.97
CA THR A 113 -7.14 -19.17 -8.03
C THR A 113 -7.78 -19.54 -9.36
N THR A 114 -7.66 -18.66 -10.35
CA THR A 114 -8.22 -18.90 -11.67
C THR A 114 -7.48 -20.04 -12.38
N ARG A 115 -8.13 -20.66 -13.37
CA ARG A 115 -7.59 -21.80 -14.13
C ARG A 115 -6.14 -21.64 -14.57
N ASN A 116 -5.75 -20.42 -14.97
CA ASN A 116 -4.41 -20.11 -15.49
C ASN A 116 -3.50 -19.44 -14.44
N GLY A 117 -3.90 -19.40 -13.17
CA GLY A 117 -3.12 -18.77 -12.10
C GLY A 117 -3.00 -17.25 -12.19
N LYS A 118 -3.75 -16.59 -13.09
CA LYS A 118 -3.60 -15.16 -13.37
C LYS A 118 -4.23 -14.26 -12.31
N MET A 119 -5.23 -14.75 -11.59
CA MET A 119 -5.88 -14.04 -10.50
C MET A 119 -5.96 -14.98 -9.31
N ARG A 120 -5.52 -14.49 -8.16
CA ARG A 120 -5.46 -15.25 -6.91
C ARG A 120 -6.08 -14.44 -5.80
N VAL A 121 -6.89 -15.09 -4.97
CA VAL A 121 -7.65 -14.46 -3.89
C VAL A 121 -7.29 -15.15 -2.58
N PHE A 122 -6.96 -14.32 -1.59
CA PHE A 122 -6.57 -14.74 -0.26
C PHE A 122 -7.54 -14.14 0.75
N LYS A 123 -8.11 -14.98 1.62
CA LYS A 123 -8.83 -14.52 2.81
C LYS A 123 -7.84 -13.99 3.83
N VAL A 124 -8.09 -12.80 4.34
CA VAL A 124 -7.36 -12.22 5.48
C VAL A 124 -7.86 -12.92 6.75
N MET A 125 -6.94 -13.50 7.51
CA MET A 125 -7.27 -14.19 8.76
C MET A 125 -7.30 -13.20 9.92
N ASN A 126 -8.12 -13.47 10.93
CA ASN A 126 -8.27 -12.61 12.11
C ASN A 126 -8.60 -11.16 11.71
N VAL A 127 -9.66 -10.94 10.93
CA VAL A 127 -10.16 -9.60 10.64
C VAL A 127 -10.76 -9.00 11.92
N SER A 128 -10.58 -7.70 12.11
CA SER A 128 -11.04 -7.00 13.32
C SER A 128 -12.52 -6.65 13.21
N GLU A 129 -13.38 -7.43 13.86
CA GLU A 129 -14.82 -7.16 13.91
C GLU A 129 -15.14 -5.81 14.59
N GLU A 130 -14.35 -5.41 15.59
CA GLU A 130 -14.43 -4.06 16.18
C GLU A 130 -14.20 -2.96 15.14
N SER A 131 -13.20 -3.14 14.26
CA SER A 131 -12.90 -2.16 13.21
C SER A 131 -13.97 -2.14 12.12
N LYS A 132 -14.55 -3.30 11.79
CA LYS A 132 -15.70 -3.36 10.88
C LYS A 132 -16.91 -2.63 11.46
N ALA A 133 -17.26 -2.90 12.71
CA ALA A 133 -18.38 -2.24 13.38
C ALA A 133 -18.17 -0.72 13.43
N TRP A 134 -16.94 -0.29 13.73
CA TRP A 134 -16.58 1.13 13.74
C TRP A 134 -16.72 1.78 12.35
N ILE A 135 -16.22 1.13 11.29
CA ILE A 135 -16.32 1.66 9.91
C ILE A 135 -17.78 1.70 9.42
N ALA A 136 -18.61 0.73 9.86
CA ALA A 136 -20.00 0.63 9.46
C ALA A 136 -20.87 1.74 10.09
N ASP A 137 -20.52 2.22 11.29
CA ASP A 137 -21.27 3.28 11.99
C ASP A 137 -21.18 4.62 11.23
N PRO A 138 -22.31 5.15 10.70
CA PRO A 138 -22.33 6.43 10.00
C PRO A 138 -21.81 7.61 10.82
N LYS A 139 -21.85 7.54 12.16
CA LYS A 139 -21.34 8.60 13.05
C LYS A 139 -19.83 8.82 12.92
N ASN A 140 -19.09 7.82 12.44
CA ASN A 140 -17.64 7.90 12.26
C ASN A 140 -17.24 8.47 10.89
N ARG A 141 -18.20 8.80 10.02
CA ARG A 141 -17.94 9.41 8.71
C ARG A 141 -17.71 10.91 8.86
N ILE A 142 -16.63 11.42 8.26
CA ILE A 142 -16.48 12.87 8.01
C ILE A 142 -17.04 13.12 6.62
N CYS A 143 -18.09 13.92 6.56
CA CYS A 143 -18.65 14.42 5.31
C CYS A 143 -18.38 15.93 5.24
N ASP A 144 -18.22 16.45 4.02
CA ASP A 144 -18.01 17.87 3.75
C ASP A 144 -19.17 18.75 4.23
N ALA A 145 -20.40 18.23 4.21
CA ALA A 145 -21.59 18.84 4.77
C ALA A 145 -22.59 17.80 5.35
N PRO A 146 -23.47 18.17 6.30
CA PRO A 146 -24.54 17.29 6.78
C PRO A 146 -25.43 16.78 5.64
N GLY A 147 -25.57 15.46 5.51
CA GLY A 147 -26.38 14.82 4.45
C GLY A 147 -25.69 14.72 3.09
N SER A 148 -24.44 15.16 2.96
CA SER A 148 -23.67 14.99 1.72
C SER A 148 -23.40 13.52 1.41
N TRP A 149 -23.37 13.21 0.12
CA TRP A 149 -22.94 11.90 -0.38
C TRP A 149 -21.40 11.75 -0.36
N TYR A 150 -20.66 12.85 -0.20
CA TYR A 150 -19.21 12.87 -0.20
C TYR A 150 -18.65 12.85 1.23
N CYS A 151 -18.31 11.65 1.68
CA CYS A 151 -17.67 11.44 2.98
C CYS A 151 -16.28 10.88 2.77
N VAL A 152 -15.26 11.67 3.13
CA VAL A 152 -13.85 11.30 2.94
C VAL A 152 -13.42 10.11 3.82
N GLY A 153 -14.27 9.75 4.80
CA GLY A 153 -14.09 8.62 5.68
C GLY A 153 -12.94 8.83 6.67
N GLN A 154 -12.86 7.95 7.67
CA GLN A 154 -11.75 7.91 8.62
C GLN A 154 -11.29 6.47 8.79
N TYR A 155 -10.06 6.30 9.26
CA TYR A 155 -9.56 4.99 9.65
C TYR A 155 -9.96 4.64 11.08
N PRO A 156 -10.22 3.35 11.38
CA PRO A 156 -10.52 2.92 12.74
C PRO A 156 -9.36 3.24 13.69
N PRO A 157 -9.62 3.49 15.00
CA PRO A 157 -8.60 3.86 15.98
C PRO A 157 -7.40 2.92 16.04
N ALA A 158 -7.62 1.62 15.77
CA ALA A 158 -6.54 0.62 15.71
C ALA A 158 -5.43 0.96 14.70
N LEU A 159 -5.73 1.74 13.65
CA LEU A 159 -4.76 2.19 12.66
C LEU A 159 -4.15 3.56 12.98
N GLN A 160 -4.54 4.23 14.08
CA GLN A 160 -4.04 5.56 14.42
C GLN A 160 -2.51 5.63 14.46
N LYS A 161 -1.84 4.61 15.01
CA LYS A 161 -0.37 4.54 15.05
C LYS A 161 0.27 4.48 13.65
N LEU A 162 -0.39 3.83 12.69
CA LEU A 162 0.06 3.83 11.30
C LEU A 162 -0.19 5.21 10.69
N ILE A 163 -1.41 5.70 10.81
CA ILE A 163 -1.90 6.94 10.24
C ILE A 163 -1.12 8.18 10.75
N ALA A 164 -0.68 8.18 12.00
CA ALA A 164 0.14 9.26 12.58
C ALA A 164 1.53 9.39 11.94
N LYS A 165 1.98 8.39 11.18
CA LYS A 165 3.26 8.44 10.45
C LYS A 165 3.14 9.10 9.07
N ARG A 166 1.92 9.42 8.64
CA ARG A 166 1.68 10.08 7.36
C ARG A 166 2.22 11.50 7.38
N ARG A 167 2.81 11.91 6.28
CA ARG A 167 2.99 13.33 5.94
C ARG A 167 1.84 13.74 5.03
N ASN A 168 1.35 14.96 5.21
CA ASN A 168 0.34 15.51 4.32
C ASN A 168 0.89 15.52 2.89
N PHE A 169 0.13 14.93 1.98
CA PHE A 169 0.50 14.95 0.57
C PHE A 169 0.12 16.31 -0.03
N ALA A 170 1.14 17.00 -0.56
CA ALA A 170 0.96 18.12 -1.48
C ALA A 170 1.33 17.62 -2.88
N GLN A 171 0.39 17.68 -3.83
CA GLN A 171 0.71 17.44 -5.24
C GLN A 171 1.70 18.50 -5.72
N VAL A 172 2.49 18.17 -6.74
CA VAL A 172 3.46 19.13 -7.31
C VAL A 172 2.71 20.33 -7.90
N GLU A 173 1.46 20.13 -8.35
CA GLU A 173 0.56 21.20 -8.80
C GLU A 173 -0.23 21.90 -7.67
N ASP A 174 -0.14 21.44 -6.42
CA ASP A 174 -0.78 22.08 -5.25
C ASP A 174 0.08 23.28 -4.79
N PHE A 175 0.10 24.37 -5.57
CA PHE A 175 0.85 25.59 -5.26
C PHE A 175 0.38 26.30 -3.96
N ASN A 176 -0.80 25.96 -3.45
CA ASN A 176 -1.47 26.65 -2.33
C ASN A 176 -1.52 25.86 -1.01
N LYS A 177 -0.96 24.65 -0.90
CA LYS A 177 -0.97 23.91 0.37
C LYS A 177 0.26 24.19 1.23
N VAL A 178 0.03 24.82 2.39
CA VAL A 178 1.02 25.01 3.44
C VAL A 178 1.31 23.66 4.12
N GLY A 179 2.39 22.99 3.73
CA GLY A 179 2.78 21.69 4.27
C GLY A 179 4.21 21.30 3.94
N GLN A 180 4.78 20.36 4.70
CA GLN A 180 6.14 19.86 4.47
C GLN A 180 6.18 18.98 3.21
N LYS A 181 6.82 19.46 2.14
CA LYS A 181 6.99 18.68 0.90
C LYS A 181 7.73 17.37 1.16
N SER A 182 7.28 16.29 0.50
CA SER A 182 7.95 14.98 0.55
C SER A 182 9.36 15.05 -0.04
N ALA A 183 10.27 14.15 0.35
CA ALA A 183 11.59 14.06 -0.26
C ALA A 183 11.51 13.81 -1.78
N TYR A 184 10.50 13.05 -2.22
CA TYR A 184 10.21 12.83 -3.63
C TYR A 184 9.85 14.13 -4.37
N THR A 185 8.94 14.94 -3.82
CA THR A 185 8.56 16.24 -4.39
C THR A 185 9.77 17.16 -4.52
N LYS A 186 10.58 17.27 -3.47
CA LYS A 186 11.80 18.10 -3.47
C LYS A 186 12.82 17.62 -4.52
N MET A 187 12.99 16.32 -4.67
CA MET A 187 13.88 15.74 -5.69
C MET A 187 13.40 16.09 -7.10
N VAL A 188 12.11 15.90 -7.40
CA VAL A 188 11.53 16.22 -8.73
C VAL A 188 11.62 17.71 -9.03
N GLU A 189 11.36 18.58 -8.05
CA GLU A 189 11.52 20.03 -8.21
C GLU A 189 12.97 20.43 -8.50
N LYS A 190 13.95 19.79 -7.83
CA LYS A 190 15.38 20.01 -8.10
C LYS A 190 15.79 19.52 -9.48
N GLU A 191 15.29 18.37 -9.93
CA GLU A 191 15.56 17.83 -11.26
C GLU A 191 14.98 18.74 -12.35
N ARG A 192 13.74 19.22 -12.18
CA ARG A 192 13.09 20.15 -13.11
C ARG A 192 13.70 21.55 -13.10
N GLY A 193 14.14 22.03 -11.94
CA GLY A 193 14.76 23.35 -11.78
C GLY A 193 16.23 23.41 -12.19
N GLY A 194 16.87 22.27 -12.46
CA GLY A 194 18.23 22.17 -12.97
C GLY A 194 18.34 22.00 -14.50
N GLU A 195 17.22 22.05 -15.22
CA GLU A 195 17.16 21.98 -16.70
C GLU A 195 17.08 23.38 -17.38
N LEU A 196 17.54 24.44 -16.71
CA LEU A 196 17.69 25.80 -17.28
C LEU A 196 19.15 26.25 -17.27
#